data_AF-A0A2J0MVD1-F1
#
_entry.id   AF-A0A2J0MVD1-F1
#
_cell.length_a   1.000
_cell.length_b   1.000
_cell.length_c   1.000
_cell.angle_alpha   90.00
_cell.angle_beta   90.00
_cell.angle_gamma   90.00
#
_symmetry.space_group_name_H-M   'P 1'
#
loop_
_entity.id
_entity.type
_entity.pdbx_description
1 polymer ?
#
loop_
_entity_poly.entity_id
_entity_poly.type
_entity_poly.pdbx_seq_one_letter_code
_entity_poly.pdbx_strand_id
1 'polypeptide(L)'
;MKKYICHDCGKTLAQNEEYMPYQVNSEFFVKCKSCHQKDPILKNFRQTEVYSRVVGYIRPVGQWNKGKQAEYKDRMEFAVKSSACC
;
A
#
# COMPACT_ATOMS: atom_id res chain seq x y z
N MET A 1 28.12 4.63 11.97
CA MET A 1 28.31 4.08 10.60
C MET A 1 26.97 4.15 9.87
N LYS A 2 26.88 4.83 8.72
CA LYS A 2 25.64 4.87 7.93
C LYS A 2 25.44 3.49 7.29
N LYS A 3 24.38 2.79 7.67
CA LYS A 3 23.98 1.51 7.07
C LYS A 3 23.01 1.80 5.94
N TYR A 4 23.41 1.54 4.70
CA TYR A 4 22.51 1.65 3.55
C TYR A 4 21.76 0.33 3.37
N ILE A 5 20.46 0.40 3.11
CA ILE A 5 19.61 -0.77 2.90
C ILE A 5 19.12 -0.73 1.46
N CYS A 6 19.26 -1.84 0.74
CA CYS A 6 18.76 -1.96 -0.62
C CYS A 6 17.22 -1.93 -0.63
N HIS A 7 16.65 -1.06 -1.47
CA HIS A 7 15.20 -0.88 -1.65
C HIS A 7 14.49 -2.16 -2.13
N ASP A 8 15.14 -2.92 -3.02
CA ASP A 8 14.50 -4.08 -3.65
C ASP A 8 14.62 -5.38 -2.84
N CYS A 9 15.79 -5.62 -2.21
CA CYS A 9 16.07 -6.89 -1.52
C CYS A 9 16.24 -6.77 -0.01
N GLY A 10 16.21 -5.56 0.56
CA GLY A 10 16.34 -5.33 2.00
C GLY A 10 17.73 -5.66 2.57
N LYS A 11 18.72 -6.00 1.73
CA LYS A 11 20.08 -6.31 2.19
C LYS A 11 20.74 -5.04 2.74
N THR A 12 21.44 -5.19 3.85
CA THR A 12 22.31 -4.14 4.39
C THR A 12 23.63 -4.16 3.61
N LEU A 13 24.03 -3.00 3.10
CA LEU A 13 25.26 -2.86 2.33
C LEU A 13 26.44 -2.62 3.26
N ALA A 14 27.54 -3.34 3.03
CA ALA A 14 28.78 -3.13 3.75
C ALA A 14 29.52 -1.86 3.26
N GLN A 15 30.51 -1.41 4.04
CA GLN A 15 31.20 -0.12 3.85
C GLN A 15 31.93 0.05 2.51
N ASN A 16 32.16 -1.04 1.76
CA ASN A 16 32.85 -1.07 0.45
C ASN A 16 32.03 -1.76 -0.66
N GLU A 17 30.73 -1.99 -0.46
CA GLU A 17 29.91 -2.59 -1.51
C GLU A 17 29.39 -1.53 -2.48
N GLU A 18 29.50 -1.79 -3.78
CA GLU A 18 28.95 -0.93 -4.83
C GLU A 18 27.42 -0.86 -4.76
N TYR A 19 26.89 0.35 -4.78
CA TYR A 19 25.46 0.62 -4.78
C TYR A 19 25.10 1.77 -5.71
N MET A 20 23.84 1.76 -6.17
CA MET A 20 23.26 2.79 -7.03
C MET A 20 22.29 3.65 -6.22
N PRO A 21 22.56 4.95 -6.05
CA PRO A 21 21.65 5.88 -5.36
C PRO A 21 20.58 6.43 -6.31
N TYR A 22 19.38 6.64 -5.78
CA TYR A 22 18.26 7.29 -6.43
C TYR A 22 17.76 8.40 -5.52
N GLN A 23 17.64 9.61 -6.05
CA GLN A 23 17.08 10.75 -5.33
C GLN A 23 15.65 11.00 -5.83
N VAL A 24 14.69 10.91 -4.92
CA VAL A 24 13.29 11.22 -5.20
C VAL A 24 12.87 12.34 -4.25
N ASN A 25 12.61 13.52 -4.80
CA ASN A 25 12.34 14.73 -4.02
C ASN A 25 13.47 14.97 -2.99
N SER A 26 13.22 14.66 -1.71
CA SER A 26 14.16 14.80 -0.60
C SER A 26 14.59 13.46 0.03
N GLU A 27 14.11 12.34 -0.50
CA GLU A 27 14.43 10.99 0.00
C GLU A 27 15.47 10.30 -0.88
N PHE A 28 16.37 9.55 -0.24
CA PHE A 28 17.43 8.80 -0.90
C PHE A 28 17.15 7.30 -0.79
N PHE A 29 16.93 6.68 -1.94
CA PHE A 29 16.79 5.23 -2.08
C PHE A 29 18.09 4.65 -2.63
N VAL A 30 18.41 3.43 -2.23
CA VAL A 30 19.65 2.76 -2.67
C VAL A 30 19.30 1.38 -3.22
N LYS A 31 19.89 0.99 -4.34
CA LYS A 31 19.87 -0.39 -4.83
C LYS A 31 21.27 -0.99 -4.83
N CYS A 32 21.40 -2.27 -4.48
CA CYS A 32 22.65 -2.99 -4.66
C CYS A 32 22.92 -3.27 -6.15
N LYS A 33 24.18 -3.50 -6.53
CA LYS A 33 24.59 -3.82 -7.91
C LYS A 33 23.74 -4.93 -8.55
N SER A 34 23.50 -6.01 -7.81
CA SER A 34 22.73 -7.16 -8.31
C SER A 34 21.24 -6.85 -8.56
N CYS A 35 20.61 -6.00 -7.73
CA CYS A 35 19.22 -5.57 -7.95
C CYS A 35 19.13 -4.56 -9.09
N HIS A 36 20.08 -3.62 -9.17
CA HIS A 36 20.13 -2.63 -10.25
C HIS A 36 20.36 -3.27 -11.62
N GLN A 37 21.22 -4.29 -11.73
CA GLN A 37 21.43 -5.02 -12.97
C GLN A 37 20.20 -5.84 -13.41
N LYS A 38 19.39 -6.33 -12.46
CA LYS A 38 18.14 -7.03 -12.77
C LYS A 38 17.05 -6.07 -13.25
N ASP A 39 16.88 -4.95 -12.53
CA ASP A 39 15.93 -3.91 -12.89
C ASP A 39 16.47 -2.53 -12.47
N PRO A 40 16.88 -1.70 -13.44
CA PRO A 40 17.44 -0.38 -13.15
C PRO A 40 16.36 0.63 -12.70
N ILE A 41 15.07 0.30 -12.78
CA ILE A 41 13.97 1.21 -12.46
C ILE A 41 13.61 1.10 -10.97
N LEU A 42 13.55 2.24 -10.28
CA LEU A 42 13.06 2.30 -8.90
C LEU A 42 11.53 2.18 -8.90
N LYS A 43 11.00 1.02 -8.50
CA LYS A 43 9.56 0.74 -8.39
C LYS A 43 9.10 0.88 -6.95
N ASN A 44 7.82 1.21 -6.76
CA ASN A 44 7.16 1.24 -5.45
C ASN A 44 7.85 2.13 -4.40
N PHE A 45 8.55 3.18 -4.81
CA PHE A 45 9.20 4.13 -3.89
C PHE A 45 8.20 5.07 -3.20
N ARG A 46 6.97 5.14 -3.72
CA ARG A 46 5.87 5.91 -3.13
C ARG A 46 4.63 5.05 -3.08
N GLN A 47 3.82 5.27 -2.05
CA GLN A 47 2.49 4.69 -2.00
C GLN A 47 1.63 5.31 -3.12
N THR A 48 0.98 4.46 -3.90
CA THR A 48 0.07 4.92 -4.95
C THR A 48 -1.33 5.04 -4.38
N GLU A 49 -1.99 6.18 -4.59
CA GLU A 49 -3.40 6.33 -4.26
C GLU A 49 -4.26 5.56 -5.27
N VAL A 50 -4.99 4.57 -4.78
CA VAL A 50 -5.89 3.74 -5.60
C VAL A 50 -7.29 4.35 -5.56
N TYR A 51 -7.87 4.53 -6.75
CA TYR A 51 -9.21 5.07 -6.91
C TYR A 51 -10.14 4.00 -7.47
N SER A 52 -11.39 3.99 -7.00
CA SER A 52 -12.43 3.09 -7.49
C SER A 52 -13.79 3.78 -7.55
N ARG A 53 -14.70 3.25 -8.39
CA ARG A 53 -16.06 3.74 -8.56
C ARG A 53 -17.03 2.82 -7.81
N VAL A 54 -17.58 3.28 -6.68
CA VAL A 54 -18.47 2.45 -5.84
C VAL A 54 -19.95 2.84 -5.96
N VAL A 55 -20.27 4.14 -6.02
CA VAL A 55 -21.66 4.67 -6.07
C VAL A 55 -21.85 5.69 -7.20
N GLY A 56 -21.21 5.44 -8.35
CA GLY A 56 -21.39 6.26 -9.56
C GLY A 56 -20.29 7.29 -9.84
N TYR A 57 -19.44 7.63 -8.87
CA TYR A 57 -18.26 8.50 -9.06
C TYR A 57 -16.96 7.88 -8.53
N ILE A 58 -15.82 8.37 -9.01
CA ILE A 58 -14.48 7.91 -8.65
C ILE A 58 -14.07 8.51 -7.30
N ARG A 59 -13.59 7.70 -6.36
CA ARG A 59 -13.06 8.18 -5.08
C ARG A 59 -11.88 7.36 -4.55
N PRO A 60 -11.01 7.95 -3.70
CA PRO A 60 -9.86 7.24 -3.14
C PRO A 60 -10.35 6.09 -2.25
N VAL A 61 -9.84 4.88 -2.50
CA VAL A 61 -10.19 3.68 -1.73
C VAL A 61 -9.71 3.81 -0.28
N GLY A 62 -8.57 4.48 -0.02
CA GLY A 62 -8.07 4.70 1.34
C GLY A 62 -8.97 5.59 2.22
N GLN A 63 -9.77 6.47 1.62
CA GLN A 63 -10.76 7.30 2.34
C GLN A 63 -12.13 6.62 2.41
N TRP A 64 -12.35 5.60 1.59
CA TRP A 64 -13.55 4.77 1.59
C TRP A 64 -13.44 3.76 2.73
N ASN A 65 -14.05 4.04 3.90
CA ASN A 65 -14.95 3.07 4.60
C ASN A 65 -15.32 3.29 6.08
N LYS A 66 -14.82 4.29 6.82
CA LYS A 66 -15.20 4.39 8.25
C LYS A 66 -16.72 4.55 8.45
N GLY A 67 -17.35 5.46 7.70
CA GLY A 67 -18.79 5.70 7.79
C GLY A 67 -19.65 4.54 7.27
N LYS A 68 -19.24 3.87 6.19
CA LYS A 68 -19.99 2.73 5.64
C LYS A 68 -19.88 1.48 6.51
N GLN A 69 -18.74 1.25 7.16
CA GLN A 69 -18.60 0.18 8.15
C GLN A 69 -19.45 0.45 9.40
N ALA A 70 -19.56 1.71 9.84
CA ALA A 70 -20.47 2.10 10.90
C ALA A 70 -21.94 1.89 10.49
N GLU A 71 -22.34 2.43 9.34
CA GLU A 71 -23.70 2.25 8.78
C GLU A 71 -24.06 0.76 8.67
N TYR A 72 -23.11 -0.10 8.26
CA TYR A 72 -23.35 -1.55 8.17
C TYR A 72 -23.61 -2.19 9.55
N LYS A 73 -22.89 -1.75 10.60
CA LYS A 73 -23.13 -2.23 11.97
C LYS A 73 -24.51 -1.83 12.51
N ASP A 74 -25.02 -0.68 12.08
CA ASP A 74 -26.33 -0.18 12.48
C ASP A 74 -27.48 -0.87 11.72
N ARG A 75 -27.19 -1.72 10.72
CA ARG A 75 -28.23 -2.45 9.97
C ARG A 75 -28.83 -3.53 10.86
N MET A 76 -30.16 -3.57 10.89
CA MET A 76 -30.91 -4.67 11.49
C MET A 76 -31.62 -5.46 10.40
N GLU A 77 -31.58 -6.78 10.52
CA GLU A 77 -32.35 -7.67 9.65
C GLU A 77 -33.83 -7.65 10.06
N PHE A 78 -34.71 -7.75 9.07
CA PHE A 78 -36.12 -7.90 9.34
C PHE A 78 -36.41 -9.32 9.84
N ALA A 79 -36.76 -9.46 11.11
CA ALA A 79 -37.23 -10.73 11.66
C ALA A 79 -38.73 -10.89 11.37
N VAL A 80 -39.08 -11.85 10.51
CA VAL A 80 -40.47 -12.29 10.37
C VAL A 80 -40.86 -12.93 11.69
N LYS A 81 -41.79 -12.32 12.43
CA LYS A 81 -42.41 -13.01 13.58
C LYS A 81 -42.96 -14.33 13.04
N SER A 82 -42.53 -15.45 13.61
CA SER A 82 -43.17 -16.74 13.37
C SER A 82 -44.63 -16.60 13.81
N SER A 83 -45.49 -16.23 12.86
CA SER A 83 -46.92 -16.49 13.03
C SER A 83 -47.00 -17.99 13.18
N ALA A 84 -47.44 -18.43 14.37
CA ALA A 84 -47.77 -19.81 14.60
C ALA A 84 -48.90 -20.13 13.62
N CYS A 85 -48.54 -20.64 12.45
CA CYS A 85 -49.46 -21.33 11.57
C CYS A 85 -49.54 -22.75 12.12
N CYS A 86 -50.50 -22.95 13.01
CA CYS A 86 -51.27 -24.16 13.35
C CYS A 86 -51.92 -23.94 14.72
#